data_AF-A0A951KRM4-F1
#
_entry.id   AF-A0A951KRM4-F1
#
_cell.length_a   1.000
_cell.length_b   1.000
_cell.length_c   1.000
_cell.angle_alpha   90.00
_cell.angle_beta   90.00
_cell.angle_gamma   90.00
#
_symmetry.space_group_name_H-M   'P 1'
#
loop_
_entity.id
_entity.type
_entity.pdbx_description
1 polymer ?
#
loop_
_entity_poly.entity_id
_entity_poly.type
_entity_poly.pdbx_seq_one_letter_code
_entity_poly.pdbx_strand_id
1 'polypeptide(L)'
;MSHDEDRDPPAPDTEAKRLRNTVRQLVLMKETGPKSAAWHRARVQMIWRLHRKLDQRAASAETNASFDQAQQGQQPKAEDDRA
;
A
#
# COMPACT_ATOMS: atom_id res chain seq x y z
N MET A 1 27.07 -9.41 15.43
CA MET A 1 26.08 -8.37 15.80
C MET A 1 24.97 -8.45 14.77
N SER A 2 24.01 -9.34 15.01
CA SER A 2 22.79 -9.49 14.21
C SER A 2 21.65 -9.27 15.18
N HIS A 3 20.68 -8.43 14.82
CA HIS A 3 19.25 -8.46 15.21
C HIS A 3 18.64 -7.19 14.58
N ASP A 4 18.44 -7.22 13.27
CA ASP A 4 17.62 -6.26 12.51
C ASP A 4 16.22 -6.87 12.22
N GLU A 5 15.81 -7.88 13.00
CA GLU A 5 14.67 -8.77 12.71
C GLU A 5 13.39 -8.47 13.51
N ASP A 6 13.24 -7.29 14.13
CA ASP A 6 12.00 -6.89 14.82
C ASP A 6 11.34 -5.67 14.17
N ARG A 7 11.31 -5.63 12.83
CA ARG A 7 10.41 -4.70 12.13
C ARG A 7 9.09 -5.41 11.87
N ASP A 8 8.29 -5.54 12.92
CA ASP A 8 6.89 -5.90 12.79
C ASP A 8 6.26 -5.04 11.68
N PRO A 9 5.69 -5.65 10.61
CA PRO A 9 5.02 -4.88 9.59
C PRO A 9 3.87 -4.12 10.27
N PRO A 10 3.76 -2.79 10.08
CA PRO A 10 2.71 -2.03 10.73
C PRO A 10 1.36 -2.64 10.35
N ALA A 11 0.54 -2.96 11.36
CA ALA A 11 -0.77 -3.56 11.18
C ALA A 11 -1.54 -2.84 10.05
N PRO A 12 -2.19 -3.58 9.13
CA PRO A 12 -2.74 -3.06 7.87
C PRO A 12 -3.67 -1.85 8.06
N ASP A 13 -4.37 -1.79 9.20
CA ASP A 13 -5.25 -0.69 9.58
C ASP A 13 -4.52 0.64 9.81
N THR A 14 -3.27 0.59 10.26
CA THR A 14 -2.45 1.77 10.52
C THR A 14 -2.04 2.46 9.23
N GLU A 15 -1.72 1.66 8.20
CA GLU A 15 -1.33 2.20 6.90
C GLU A 15 -2.51 2.84 6.18
N ALA A 16 -3.66 2.16 6.14
CA ALA A 16 -4.90 2.69 5.55
C ALA A 16 -5.34 4.00 6.23
N LYS A 17 -5.21 4.08 7.55
CA LYS A 17 -5.50 5.31 8.33
C LYS A 17 -4.55 6.45 7.97
N ARG A 18 -3.25 6.18 7.82
CA ARG A 18 -2.25 7.17 7.38
C ARG A 18 -2.54 7.67 5.96
N LEU A 19 -2.94 6.78 5.05
CA LEU A 19 -3.31 7.13 3.68
C LEU A 19 -4.53 8.07 3.68
N ARG A 20 -5.59 7.70 4.39
CA ARG A 20 -6.80 8.52 4.52
C ARG A 20 -6.53 9.90 5.11
N ASN A 21 -5.70 9.98 6.15
CA ASN A 21 -5.30 11.26 6.73
C ASN A 21 -4.49 12.12 5.75
N THR A 22 -3.61 11.50 4.97
CA THR A 22 -2.84 12.19 3.92
C THR A 22 -3.77 12.79 2.86
N VAL A 23 -4.77 12.04 2.40
CA VAL A 23 -5.77 12.51 1.43
C VAL A 23 -6.58 13.68 2.00
N ARG A 24 -7.05 13.58 3.24
CA ARG A 24 -7.78 14.67 3.91
C ARG A 24 -6.95 15.93 4.02
N GLN A 25 -5.67 15.82 4.38
CA GLN A 25 -4.78 16.96 4.44
C GLN A 25 -4.61 17.61 3.06
N LEU A 26 -4.54 16.80 2.00
CA LEU A 26 -4.46 17.29 0.62
C LEU A 26 -5.71 18.08 0.19
N VAL A 27 -6.90 17.57 0.55
CA VAL A 27 -8.17 18.27 0.31
C VAL A 27 -8.21 19.59 1.07
N LEU A 28 -7.86 19.60 2.36
CA LEU A 28 -7.77 20.84 3.14
C LEU A 28 -6.77 21.82 2.50
N MET A 29 -5.60 21.36 2.06
CA MET A 29 -4.63 22.20 1.38
C MET A 29 -5.12 22.78 0.05
N LYS A 30 -6.07 22.13 -0.63
CA LYS A 30 -6.71 22.65 -1.84
C LYS A 30 -7.75 23.71 -1.49
N GLU A 31 -8.59 23.45 -0.50
CA GLU A 31 -9.74 24.30 -0.13
C GLU A 31 -9.31 25.56 0.65
N THR A 32 -8.34 25.43 1.56
CA THR A 32 -7.93 26.50 2.50
C THR A 32 -6.51 27.00 2.26
N GLY A 33 -5.88 26.63 1.16
CA GLY A 33 -4.48 26.90 0.91
C GLY A 33 -4.16 28.37 0.58
N PRO A 34 -3.18 29.01 1.23
CA PRO A 34 -2.68 30.30 0.76
C PRO A 34 -2.12 30.19 -0.67
N LYS A 35 -2.32 31.22 -1.50
CA LYS A 35 -1.78 31.33 -2.89
C LYS A 35 -0.25 31.52 -2.92
N SER A 36 0.49 30.95 -1.98
CA SER A 36 1.95 31.04 -1.94
C SER A 36 2.60 29.91 -2.73
N ALA A 37 3.77 30.20 -3.30
CA ALA A 37 4.57 29.20 -4.01
C ALA A 37 5.04 28.07 -3.07
N ALA A 38 5.34 28.37 -1.82
CA ALA A 38 5.72 27.37 -0.82
C ALA A 38 4.59 26.36 -0.56
N TRP A 39 3.34 26.84 -0.46
CA TRP A 39 2.18 25.97 -0.28
C TRP A 39 1.92 25.09 -1.49
N HIS A 40 2.04 25.66 -2.69
CA HIS A 40 1.93 24.90 -3.93
C HIS A 40 2.96 23.77 -3.99
N ARG A 41 4.23 24.06 -3.67
CA ARG A 41 5.31 23.07 -3.63
C ARG A 41 5.03 21.95 -2.62
N ALA A 42 4.61 22.30 -1.40
CA ALA A 42 4.25 21.32 -0.38
C ALA A 42 3.09 20.42 -0.84
N ARG A 43 2.07 20.99 -1.48
CA ARG A 43 0.93 20.24 -2.04
C ARG A 43 1.38 19.27 -3.12
N VAL A 44 2.19 19.73 -4.08
CA VAL A 44 2.71 18.88 -5.17
C VAL A 44 3.56 17.74 -4.63
N GLN A 45 4.46 18.01 -3.67
CA GLN A 45 5.26 16.96 -3.04
C GLN A 45 4.39 15.90 -2.33
N MET A 46 3.29 16.33 -1.69
CA MET A 46 2.38 15.40 -1.03
C MET A 46 1.59 14.55 -2.03
N ILE A 47 1.18 15.12 -3.17
CA ILE A 47 0.55 14.37 -4.28
C ILE A 47 1.50 13.31 -4.81
N TRP A 48 2.76 13.66 -5.10
CA TRP A 48 3.75 12.69 -5.58
C TRP A 48 4.03 11.56 -4.58
N ARG A 49 4.11 11.90 -3.29
CA ARG A 49 4.23 10.89 -2.23
C ARG A 49 3.02 9.96 -2.16
N LEU A 50 1.82 10.49 -2.43
CA LEU A 50 0.60 9.69 -2.47
C LEU A 50 0.60 8.72 -3.65
N HIS A 51 0.91 9.20 -4.85
CA HIS A 51 1.04 8.33 -6.04
C HIS A 51 2.00 7.18 -5.79
N ARG A 52 3.21 7.46 -5.29
CA ARG A 52 4.21 6.43 -5.00
C ARG A 52 3.72 5.38 -4.00
N LYS A 53 2.93 5.77 -3.00
CA LYS A 53 2.33 4.83 -2.04
C LYS A 53 1.25 3.96 -2.67
N LEU A 54 0.47 4.51 -3.59
CA LEU A 54 -0.54 3.75 -4.32
C LEU A 54 0.11 2.74 -5.27
N ASP A 55 1.16 3.14 -6.00
CA ASP A 55 1.91 2.25 -6.89
C ASP A 55 2.56 1.09 -6.10
N GLN A 56 3.13 1.37 -4.94
CA GLN A 56 3.68 0.34 -4.05
C GLN A 56 2.61 -0.66 -3.60
N ARG A 57 1.42 -0.17 -3.24
CA ARG A 57 0.29 -1.03 -2.87
C ARG A 57 -0.21 -1.87 -4.03
N ALA A 58 -0.29 -1.32 -5.23
CA ALA A 58 -0.67 -2.05 -6.42
C ALA A 58 0.33 -3.20 -6.69
N ALA A 59 1.62 -2.91 -6.66
CA ALA A 59 2.67 -3.92 -6.84
C ALA A 59 2.66 -5.00 -5.75
N SER A 60 2.43 -4.63 -4.49
CA SER A 60 2.29 -5.60 -3.40
C SER A 60 1.03 -6.47 -3.53
N ALA A 61 -0.08 -5.91 -4.01
CA ALA A 61 -1.31 -6.66 -4.25
C ALA A 61 -1.14 -7.69 -5.38
N GLU A 62 -0.46 -7.34 -6.47
CA GLU A 62 -0.14 -8.25 -7.59
C GLU A 62 0.79 -9.39 -7.16
N THR A 63 1.76 -9.09 -6.31
CA THR A 63 2.69 -10.08 -5.75
C THR A 63 1.96 -11.09 -4.85
N ASN A 64 1.08 -10.60 -3.97
CA ASN A 64 0.29 -11.46 -3.09
C ASN A 64 -0.69 -12.33 -3.89
N ALA A 65 -1.35 -11.78 -4.91
CA ALA A 65 -2.27 -12.53 -5.77
C ALA A 65 -1.55 -13.65 -6.55
N SER A 66 -0.32 -13.40 -7.02
CA SER A 66 0.50 -14.41 -7.70
C SER A 66 0.95 -15.52 -6.73
N PHE A 67 1.24 -15.17 -5.48
CA PHE A 67 1.60 -16.12 -4.43
C PHE A 67 0.42 -17.02 -4.04
N ASP A 68 -0.77 -16.46 -3.87
CA ASP A 68 -2.01 -17.22 -3.62
C ASP A 68 -2.34 -18.19 -4.78
N GLN A 69 -2.14 -17.75 -6.02
CA GLN A 69 -2.38 -18.59 -7.20
C GLN A 69 -1.38 -19.75 -7.31
N ALA A 70 -0.12 -19.53 -6.94
CA ALA A 70 0.90 -20.59 -6.89
C ALA A 70 0.59 -21.65 -5.81
N GLN A 71 0.03 -21.24 -4.66
CA GLN A 71 -0.41 -22.19 -3.63
C GLN A 71 -1.65 -23.00 -4.04
N GLN A 72 -2.58 -22.41 -4.79
CA GLN A 72 -3.80 -23.09 -5.23
C GLN A 72 -3.53 -24.13 -6.34
N GLY A 73 -2.49 -23.94 -7.16
CA GLY A 73 -2.06 -24.91 -8.17
C GLY A 73 -1.35 -26.16 -7.61
N GLN A 74 -1.09 -26.20 -6.31
CA GLN A 74 -0.36 -27.30 -5.64
C GLN A 74 -1.27 -28.24 -4.82
N GLN A 75 -2.60 -28.11 -4.92
CA GLN A 75 -3.49 -29.16 -4.40
C GLN A 75 -3.29 -30.43 -5.24
N PRO A 76 -2.87 -31.56 -4.65
CA PRO A 76 -2.84 -32.81 -5.38
C PRO A 76 -4.28 -33.13 -5.77
N LYS A 77 -4.52 -33.17 -7.08
CA LYS A 77 -5.70 -33.80 -7.66
C LYS A 77 -5.66 -35.25 -7.21
N ALA A 78 -6.24 -35.54 -6.06
CA ALA A 78 -6.44 -36.88 -5.57
C ALA A 78 -7.27 -37.59 -6.62
N GLU A 79 -6.56 -38.42 -7.37
CA GLU A 79 -7.03 -39.41 -8.30
C GLU A 79 -7.98 -40.33 -7.52
N ASP A 80 -9.27 -39.99 -7.54
CA ASP A 80 -10.33 -40.87 -7.06
C ASP A 80 -10.58 -41.92 -8.15
N ASP A 81 -9.59 -42.79 -8.29
CA ASP A 81 -9.69 -44.07 -8.95
C ASP A 81 -10.47 -44.99 -8.00
N ARG A 82 -11.80 -44.91 -8.09
CA ARG A 82 -12.71 -45.83 -7.39
C ARG A 82 -13.64 -46.50 -8.40
N ALA A 83 -13.17 -47.70 -8.77
CA ALA A 83 -13.88 -48.98 -8.86
C ALA A 83 -15.08 -49.09 -9.81
#